data_AF-A0AAE0RMQ8-F1
#
_entry.id   AF-A0AAE0RMQ8-F1
#
_cell.length_a   1.000
_cell.length_b   1.000
_cell.length_c   1.000
_cell.angle_alpha   90.00
_cell.angle_beta   90.00
_cell.angle_gamma   90.00
#
_symmetry.space_group_name_H-M   'P 1'
#
loop_
_entity.id
_entity.type
_entity.pdbx_description
1 polymer ?
#
loop_
_entity_poly.entity_id
_entity_poly.type
_entity_poly.pdbx_seq_one_letter_code
_entity_poly.pdbx_strand_id
1 'polypeptide(L)'
;MEEGTVLVTGGSGFLGQHVVELLQSSADYVTDIQIFDIEPYINKLGYQERKPVKSIIGSVLDNAAIQEASKGVDAVFHLTGCVDTRMLPDVKKLNAVNVQGTENVIQACIKSNVKRLIYCSTVDVVIGKEGHVFNGTETTTSIPHKGCFFFGPYAETKQKAEELVLKANGSEVANGGKLRTLSLRPTVMYGELDKYFVTEIVRTACTSKFFRPVNSGSAVQQCTYVRNAAWCFLCVEKTLRKDNSIAGQPFFVCDNTPLNNMFEFSKPYLHVHGISHLHNCRYFTPSQLQVLHTFTTTGMSHLHSYRYFIPSQLQVLNTFTSTGTSYLYNYKYFIPSKLQVLNAFTTTGTLHLHNYRYFTPLKLQELYTFTTTGALHLHNYRYFTPSKRQVLYTFTTTGALHLHSYRYFIPSQLQVLYTFTTRGNSHPQNYRYYIPSQL
;
A
#
# COMPACT_ATOMS: atom_id res chain seq x y z
N MET A 1 16.82 1.52 43.22
CA MET A 1 15.88 2.15 42.26
C MET A 1 14.56 1.42 42.44
N GLU A 2 13.44 2.13 42.54
CA GLU A 2 12.13 1.52 42.83
C GLU A 2 11.78 0.47 41.76
N GLU A 3 11.85 -0.81 42.10
CA GLU A 3 11.44 -1.87 41.19
C GLU A 3 9.96 -1.71 40.84
N GLY A 4 9.57 -2.04 39.60
CA GLY A 4 8.23 -1.71 39.11
C GLY A 4 7.68 -2.68 38.08
N THR A 5 6.39 -2.49 37.78
CA THR A 5 5.67 -3.29 36.79
C THR A 5 5.70 -2.63 35.42
N VAL A 6 6.01 -3.40 34.38
CA VAL A 6 5.99 -2.95 32.98
C VAL A 6 4.86 -3.63 32.22
N LEU A 7 4.02 -2.84 31.53
CA LEU A 7 3.05 -3.34 30.57
C LEU A 7 3.59 -3.25 29.15
N VAL A 8 3.64 -4.35 28.43
CA VAL A 8 4.04 -4.41 27.02
C VAL A 8 2.80 -4.68 26.18
N THR A 9 2.33 -3.67 25.44
CA THR A 9 1.27 -3.90 24.45
C THR A 9 1.90 -4.44 23.17
N GLY A 10 1.29 -5.45 22.54
CA GLY A 10 1.89 -6.08 21.36
C GLY A 10 3.05 -7.04 21.71
N GLY A 11 3.12 -7.47 22.98
CA GLY A 11 4.21 -8.31 23.51
C GLY A 11 4.27 -9.71 22.89
N SER A 12 3.17 -10.21 22.31
CA SER A 12 3.14 -11.51 21.62
C SER A 12 3.69 -11.44 20.20
N GLY A 13 3.91 -10.23 19.67
CA GLY A 13 4.43 -9.93 18.34
C GLY A 13 5.97 -9.97 18.22
N PHE A 14 6.46 -9.66 17.01
CA PHE A 14 7.88 -9.73 16.64
C PHE A 14 8.81 -8.96 17.61
N LEU A 15 8.71 -7.62 17.66
CA LEU A 15 9.50 -6.81 18.58
C LEU A 15 9.18 -7.10 20.05
N GLY A 16 7.91 -7.38 20.36
CA GLY A 16 7.43 -7.67 21.71
C GLY A 16 8.15 -8.85 22.36
N GLN A 17 8.40 -9.93 21.63
CA GLN A 17 9.09 -11.11 22.15
C GLN A 17 10.52 -10.78 22.61
N HIS A 18 11.25 -9.96 21.83
CA HIS A 18 12.61 -9.52 22.17
C HIS A 18 12.62 -8.51 23.33
N VAL A 19 11.62 -7.64 23.41
CA VAL A 19 11.45 -6.73 24.55
C VAL A 19 11.21 -7.51 25.84
N VAL A 20 10.32 -8.51 25.82
CA VAL A 20 10.05 -9.33 27.00
C VAL A 20 11.26 -10.18 27.39
N GLU A 21 12.00 -10.74 26.42
CA GLU A 21 13.27 -11.44 26.68
C GLU A 21 14.26 -10.56 27.45
N LEU A 22 14.48 -9.33 26.99
CA LEU A 22 15.38 -8.39 27.65
C LEU A 22 14.86 -7.92 29.02
N LEU A 23 13.54 -7.74 29.16
CA LEU A 23 12.93 -7.43 30.46
C LEU A 23 13.19 -8.57 31.47
N GLN A 24 13.14 -9.83 31.02
CA GLN A 24 13.42 -11.01 31.82
C GLN A 24 14.91 -11.12 32.22
N SER A 25 15.83 -10.85 31.29
CA SER A 25 17.26 -11.11 31.51
C SER A 25 18.06 -9.93 32.05
N SER A 26 17.63 -8.68 31.79
CA SER A 26 18.54 -7.52 31.87
C SER A 26 17.94 -6.25 32.49
N ALA A 27 16.64 -6.23 32.80
CA ALA A 27 15.98 -5.07 33.39
C ALA A 27 15.84 -5.18 34.91
N ASP A 28 16.93 -5.06 35.67
CA ASP A 28 16.92 -5.25 37.14
C ASP A 28 15.92 -4.36 37.92
N TYR A 29 15.44 -3.29 37.29
CA TYR A 29 14.42 -2.39 37.85
C TYR A 29 12.97 -2.84 37.61
N VAL A 30 12.76 -4.03 37.03
CA VAL A 30 11.44 -4.60 36.72
C VAL A 30 11.25 -5.88 37.52
N THR A 31 10.18 -5.95 38.30
CA THR A 31 9.76 -7.16 39.04
C THR A 31 8.71 -7.95 38.28
N ASP A 32 7.74 -7.27 37.67
CA ASP A 32 6.57 -7.88 37.06
C ASP A 32 6.38 -7.40 35.63
N ILE A 33 6.05 -8.34 34.74
CA ILE A 33 5.82 -8.07 33.32
C ILE A 33 4.36 -8.41 33.01
N GLN A 34 3.61 -7.42 32.55
CA GLN A 34 2.27 -7.62 31.99
C GLN A 34 2.35 -7.53 30.47
N ILE A 35 1.68 -8.44 29.78
CA ILE A 35 1.63 -8.47 28.32
C ILE A 35 0.19 -8.30 27.90
N PHE A 36 -0.09 -7.31 27.05
CA PHE A 36 -1.43 -7.06 26.52
C PHE A 36 -1.44 -7.17 25.01
N ASP A 37 -2.11 -8.20 24.50
CA ASP A 37 -2.13 -8.52 23.08
C ASP A 37 -3.42 -9.24 22.71
N ILE A 38 -3.78 -9.22 21.43
CA ILE A 38 -4.93 -9.98 20.91
C ILE A 38 -4.62 -11.48 20.85
N GLU A 39 -3.34 -11.86 20.86
CA GLU A 39 -2.87 -13.24 20.94
C GLU A 39 -2.29 -13.56 22.33
N PRO A 40 -2.52 -14.78 22.87
CA PRO A 40 -1.89 -15.20 24.11
C PRO A 40 -0.36 -15.16 23.99
N TYR A 41 0.30 -14.74 25.07
CA TYR A 41 1.76 -14.76 25.12
C TYR A 41 2.26 -16.20 25.25
N ILE A 42 3.17 -16.56 24.36
CA ILE A 42 3.98 -17.77 24.43
C ILE A 42 5.41 -17.33 24.20
N ASN A 43 6.33 -17.78 25.05
CA ASN A 43 7.76 -17.53 24.89
C ASN A 43 8.28 -18.28 23.66
N LYS A 44 8.35 -17.59 22.52
CA LYS A 44 8.75 -18.15 21.22
C LYS A 44 10.27 -18.16 21.02
N LEU A 45 11.01 -17.44 21.87
CA LEU A 45 12.48 -17.33 21.81
C LEU A 45 13.17 -18.33 22.75
N GLY A 46 12.43 -19.01 23.64
CA GLY A 46 12.97 -20.06 24.50
C GLY A 46 13.91 -19.56 25.60
N TYR A 47 13.82 -18.28 25.98
CA TYR A 47 14.65 -17.72 27.05
C TYR A 47 14.17 -18.22 28.43
N GLN A 48 15.05 -18.14 29.44
CA GLN A 48 14.69 -18.48 30.82
C GLN A 48 13.81 -17.40 31.45
N GLU A 49 12.62 -17.77 31.91
CA GLU A 49 11.73 -16.88 32.65
C GLU A 49 12.21 -16.75 34.11
N ARG A 50 12.61 -15.53 34.49
CA ARG A 50 13.15 -15.20 35.83
C ARG A 50 12.21 -14.34 36.65
N LYS A 51 11.25 -13.70 35.99
CA LYS A 51 10.29 -12.74 36.53
C LYS A 51 8.87 -13.18 36.15
N PRO A 52 7.87 -12.94 37.01
CA PRO A 52 6.48 -13.18 36.69
C PRO A 52 6.04 -12.50 35.39
N VAL A 53 5.36 -13.26 34.53
CA VAL A 53 4.72 -12.75 33.31
C VAL A 53 3.22 -13.02 33.39
N LYS A 54 2.42 -11.98 33.24
CA LYS A 54 0.97 -12.07 33.14
C LYS A 54 0.52 -11.74 31.72
N SER A 55 -0.01 -12.72 31.00
CA SER A 55 -0.63 -12.53 29.69
C SER A 55 -2.09 -12.09 29.86
N ILE A 56 -2.46 -10.95 29.28
CA ILE A 56 -3.80 -10.39 29.25
C ILE A 56 -4.23 -10.31 27.79
N ILE A 57 -5.28 -11.04 27.43
CA ILE A 57 -5.79 -11.07 26.06
C ILE A 57 -6.79 -9.92 25.88
N GLY A 58 -6.51 -8.99 24.97
CA GLY A 58 -7.35 -7.84 24.74
C GLY A 58 -6.90 -6.98 23.56
N SER A 59 -7.81 -6.16 23.05
CA SER A 59 -7.51 -5.21 21.98
C SER A 59 -7.28 -3.82 22.56
N VAL A 60 -6.33 -3.06 22.01
CA VAL A 60 -6.16 -1.64 22.33
C VAL A 60 -7.36 -0.79 21.94
N LEU A 61 -8.29 -1.34 21.14
CA LEU A 61 -9.58 -0.72 20.83
C LEU A 61 -10.62 -0.87 21.95
N ASP A 62 -10.40 -1.78 22.90
CA ASP A 62 -11.22 -1.95 24.09
C ASP A 62 -10.66 -1.09 25.23
N ASN A 63 -11.27 0.07 25.43
CA ASN A 63 -10.88 1.04 26.45
C ASN A 63 -10.90 0.46 27.87
N ALA A 64 -11.87 -0.40 28.19
CA ALA A 64 -11.98 -0.98 29.52
C ALA A 64 -10.85 -1.98 29.76
N ALA A 65 -10.57 -2.83 28.76
CA ALA A 65 -9.53 -3.84 28.85
C ALA A 65 -8.12 -3.23 28.98
N ILE A 66 -7.78 -2.22 28.17
CA ILE A 66 -6.46 -1.56 28.25
C ILE A 66 -6.32 -0.73 29.53
N GLN A 67 -7.41 -0.12 30.02
CA GLN A 67 -7.41 0.58 31.31
C GLN A 67 -7.20 -0.39 32.47
N GLU A 68 -7.87 -1.55 32.48
CA GLU A 68 -7.66 -2.58 33.49
C GLU A 68 -6.21 -3.10 33.48
N ALA A 69 -5.67 -3.39 32.30
CA ALA A 69 -4.28 -3.84 32.13
C ALA A 69 -3.24 -2.79 32.57
N SER A 70 -3.61 -1.50 32.58
CA SER A 70 -2.72 -0.39 32.98
C SER A 70 -2.74 -0.11 34.50
N LYS A 71 -3.63 -0.74 35.28
CA LYS A 71 -3.70 -0.52 36.73
C LYS A 71 -2.45 -1.06 37.44
N GLY A 72 -1.86 -0.24 38.29
CA GLY A 72 -0.66 -0.60 39.07
C GLY A 72 0.63 -0.73 38.24
N VAL A 73 0.61 -0.29 36.99
CA VAL A 73 1.77 -0.33 36.08
C VAL A 73 2.57 0.97 36.19
N ASP A 74 3.90 0.87 36.26
CA ASP A 74 4.79 2.04 36.30
C ASP A 74 5.12 2.58 34.90
N ALA A 75 5.33 1.69 33.94
CA ALA A 75 5.69 2.04 32.58
C ALA A 75 4.96 1.17 31.53
N VAL A 76 4.55 1.80 30.44
CA VAL A 76 3.93 1.12 29.29
C VAL A 76 4.88 1.19 28.09
N PHE A 77 5.22 0.03 27.55
CA PHE A 77 5.92 -0.10 26.26
C PHE A 77 4.86 -0.40 25.20
N HIS A 78 4.49 0.62 24.43
CA HIS A 78 3.44 0.53 23.43
C HIS A 78 4.01 0.11 22.07
N LEU A 79 4.01 -1.21 21.80
CA LEU A 79 4.54 -1.80 20.56
C LEU A 79 3.44 -2.21 19.57
N THR A 80 2.18 -2.16 20.00
CA THR A 80 1.04 -2.55 19.17
C THR A 80 0.96 -1.65 17.95
N GLY A 81 0.91 -2.25 16.76
CA GLY A 81 0.72 -1.53 15.51
C GLY A 81 0.24 -2.45 14.40
N CYS A 82 -0.68 -1.96 13.59
CA CYS A 82 -1.05 -2.57 12.32
C CYS A 82 -0.06 -2.09 11.25
N VAL A 83 0.64 -3.03 10.62
CA VAL A 83 1.53 -2.78 9.48
C VAL A 83 0.83 -3.25 8.23
N ASP A 84 0.52 -2.32 7.33
CA ASP A 84 -0.04 -2.60 6.01
C ASP A 84 0.51 -1.62 4.99
N THR A 85 1.56 -2.04 4.30
CA THR A 85 2.30 -1.26 3.30
C THR A 85 1.99 -1.71 1.86
N ARG A 86 0.91 -2.49 1.68
CA ARG A 86 0.47 -2.97 0.35
C ARG A 86 -0.02 -1.80 -0.52
N MET A 87 -0.11 -2.04 -1.82
CA MET A 87 -0.62 -1.06 -2.79
C MET A 87 -2.05 -0.56 -2.48
N LEU A 88 -2.87 -1.42 -1.89
CA LEU A 88 -4.23 -1.12 -1.43
C LEU A 88 -4.35 -1.51 0.04
N PRO A 89 -3.92 -0.65 0.97
CA PRO A 89 -3.94 -0.97 2.39
C PRO A 89 -5.33 -0.78 3.00
N ASP A 90 -5.62 -1.49 4.09
CA ASP A 90 -6.82 -1.25 4.89
C ASP A 90 -6.64 -0.01 5.77
N VAL A 91 -6.90 1.15 5.19
CA VAL A 91 -6.76 2.46 5.85
C VAL A 91 -7.63 2.58 7.10
N LYS A 92 -8.80 1.93 7.13
CA LYS A 92 -9.69 1.98 8.30
C LYS A 92 -9.05 1.24 9.46
N LYS A 93 -8.57 0.01 9.23
CA LYS A 93 -7.87 -0.77 10.24
C LYS A 93 -6.59 -0.10 10.72
N LEU A 94 -5.81 0.50 9.81
CA LEU A 94 -4.62 1.29 10.14
C LEU A 94 -4.96 2.44 11.10
N ASN A 95 -5.97 3.26 10.78
CA ASN A 95 -6.35 4.38 11.66
C ASN A 95 -6.92 3.88 13.00
N ALA A 96 -7.76 2.85 12.98
CA ALA A 96 -8.30 2.28 14.22
C ALA A 96 -7.17 1.81 15.14
N VAL A 97 -6.30 0.92 14.67
CA VAL A 97 -5.27 0.34 15.55
C VAL A 97 -4.18 1.35 15.89
N ASN A 98 -3.61 2.03 14.89
CA ASN A 98 -2.43 2.86 15.12
C ASN A 98 -2.79 4.21 15.75
N VAL A 99 -3.93 4.82 15.41
CA VAL A 99 -4.29 6.15 15.93
C VAL A 99 -5.23 6.02 17.13
N GLN A 100 -6.41 5.43 16.95
CA GLN A 100 -7.38 5.29 18.05
C GLN A 100 -6.83 4.40 19.16
N GLY A 101 -6.19 3.28 18.82
CA GLY A 101 -5.57 2.40 19.81
C GLY A 101 -4.48 3.10 20.64
N THR A 102 -3.66 3.95 20.00
CA THR A 102 -2.65 4.76 20.71
C THR A 102 -3.30 5.79 21.64
N GLU A 103 -4.36 6.47 21.18
CA GLU A 103 -5.13 7.39 22.02
C GLU A 103 -5.70 6.68 23.26
N ASN A 104 -6.27 5.49 23.08
CA ASN A 104 -6.80 4.68 24.17
C ASN A 104 -5.72 4.30 25.18
N VAL A 105 -4.52 3.93 24.71
CA VAL A 105 -3.36 3.64 25.58
C VAL A 105 -2.92 4.87 26.36
N ILE A 106 -2.86 6.04 25.73
CA ILE A 106 -2.54 7.31 26.41
C ILE A 106 -3.57 7.59 27.51
N GLN A 107 -4.86 7.46 27.22
CA GLN A 107 -5.92 7.67 28.20
C GLN A 107 -5.87 6.66 29.35
N ALA A 108 -5.56 5.40 29.05
CA ALA A 108 -5.35 4.37 30.06
C ALA A 108 -4.17 4.69 30.98
N CYS A 109 -3.06 5.20 30.42
CA CYS A 109 -1.91 5.65 31.20
C CYS A 109 -2.29 6.77 32.18
N ILE A 110 -2.99 7.80 31.69
CA ILE A 110 -3.43 8.94 32.49
C ILE A 110 -4.37 8.52 33.63
N LYS A 111 -5.39 7.71 33.31
CA LYS A 111 -6.38 7.24 34.30
C LYS A 111 -5.81 6.26 35.33
N SER A 112 -4.74 5.54 34.98
CA SER A 112 -4.16 4.49 35.81
C SER A 112 -2.87 4.91 36.51
N ASN A 113 -2.52 6.20 36.46
CA ASN A 113 -1.31 6.76 37.08
C ASN A 113 0.01 6.18 36.56
N VAL A 114 0.04 5.75 35.30
CA VAL A 114 1.27 5.30 34.66
C VAL A 114 2.25 6.46 34.56
N LYS A 115 3.50 6.23 34.97
CA LYS A 115 4.52 7.28 35.05
C LYS A 115 5.17 7.53 33.69
N ARG A 116 5.35 6.48 32.86
CA ARG A 116 6.11 6.53 31.61
C ARG A 116 5.43 5.76 30.47
N LEU A 117 5.37 6.34 29.28
CA LEU A 117 4.88 5.72 28.06
C LEU A 117 5.95 5.80 26.97
N ILE A 118 6.48 4.65 26.55
CA ILE A 118 7.48 4.56 25.48
C ILE A 118 6.81 3.91 24.26
N TYR A 119 6.77 4.65 23.16
CA TYR A 119 6.04 4.26 21.95
C TYR A 119 6.99 3.78 20.85
N CYS A 120 6.63 2.67 20.20
CA CYS A 120 7.30 2.22 18.98
C CYS A 120 6.72 2.97 17.76
N SER A 121 7.40 4.00 17.29
CA SER A 121 7.15 4.65 16.00
C SER A 121 7.94 3.94 14.88
N THR A 122 8.34 4.67 13.83
CA THR A 122 9.14 4.18 12.71
C THR A 122 9.87 5.36 12.04
N VAL A 123 11.00 5.11 11.37
CA VAL A 123 11.62 6.11 10.48
C VAL A 123 10.70 6.61 9.37
N ASP A 124 9.67 5.82 9.00
CA ASP A 124 8.77 6.17 7.90
C ASP A 124 7.98 7.47 8.14
N VAL A 125 7.90 7.94 9.40
CA VAL A 125 7.23 9.21 9.75
C VAL A 125 7.98 10.45 9.27
N VAL A 126 9.24 10.30 8.82
CA VAL A 126 10.05 11.40 8.25
C VAL A 126 10.42 11.19 6.78
N ILE A 127 9.98 10.09 6.14
CA ILE A 127 10.36 9.74 4.77
C ILE A 127 9.26 10.12 3.78
N GLY A 128 9.56 11.11 2.93
CA GLY A 128 8.69 11.55 1.84
C GLY A 128 8.88 10.77 0.53
N LYS A 129 7.96 10.92 -0.42
CA LYS A 129 7.99 10.29 -1.76
C LYS A 129 9.18 10.73 -2.62
N GLU A 130 9.64 11.96 -2.42
CA GLU A 130 10.72 12.59 -3.21
C GLU A 130 11.95 12.92 -2.34
N GLY A 131 11.91 12.60 -1.04
CA GLY A 131 12.96 12.97 -0.08
C GLY A 131 13.89 11.80 0.23
N HIS A 132 15.20 12.05 0.14
CA HIS A 132 16.20 11.15 0.70
C HIS A 132 16.63 11.64 2.08
N VAL A 133 16.70 10.73 3.05
CA VAL A 133 17.23 11.02 4.39
C VAL A 133 18.59 10.33 4.51
N PHE A 134 19.66 11.13 4.49
CA PHE A 134 21.03 10.68 4.73
C PHE A 134 21.59 11.40 5.94
N ASN A 135 22.22 10.67 6.86
CA ASN A 135 22.73 11.20 8.13
C ASN A 135 21.68 12.05 8.88
N GLY A 136 20.42 11.60 8.82
CA GLY A 136 19.30 12.27 9.48
C GLY A 136 19.44 12.18 11.00
N THR A 137 19.17 13.30 11.65
CA THR A 137 19.05 13.45 13.10
C THR A 137 17.66 13.95 13.43
N GLU A 138 17.26 13.84 14.69
CA GLU A 138 15.96 14.28 15.21
C GLU A 138 15.64 15.74 14.86
N THR A 139 16.69 16.56 14.71
CA THR A 139 16.61 18.00 14.38
C THR A 139 16.73 18.33 12.90
N THR A 140 17.25 17.42 12.07
CA THR A 140 17.50 17.68 10.64
C THR A 140 16.45 17.05 9.73
N THR A 141 15.63 16.13 10.25
CA THR A 141 14.56 15.51 9.47
C THR A 141 13.22 16.21 9.66
N SER A 142 12.61 16.62 8.54
CA SER A 142 11.26 17.20 8.51
C SER A 142 10.19 16.12 8.36
N ILE A 143 9.04 16.31 8.98
CA ILE A 143 7.87 15.45 8.75
C ILE A 143 7.26 15.80 7.38
N PRO A 144 7.07 14.83 6.46
CA PRO A 144 6.42 15.06 5.19
C PRO A 144 4.98 15.56 5.35
N HIS A 145 4.51 16.36 4.39
CA HIS A 145 3.11 16.73 4.32
C HIS A 145 2.21 15.52 4.02
N LYS A 146 0.94 15.62 4.44
CA LYS A 146 -0.07 14.59 4.17
C LYS A 146 -0.14 14.23 2.68
N GLY A 147 -0.21 12.94 2.37
CA GLY A 147 -0.20 12.41 1.01
C GLY A 147 1.19 12.27 0.38
N CYS A 148 2.24 12.78 1.03
CA CYS A 148 3.61 12.75 0.53
C CYS A 148 4.48 11.68 1.17
N PHE A 149 3.96 10.81 2.04
CA PHE A 149 4.75 9.73 2.66
C PHE A 149 5.07 8.60 1.68
N PHE A 150 6.26 7.99 1.81
CA PHE A 150 6.69 6.86 0.99
C PHE A 150 5.75 5.64 1.13
N PHE A 151 5.41 5.26 2.36
CA PHE A 151 4.41 4.21 2.64
C PHE A 151 2.97 4.74 2.81
N GLY A 152 2.71 5.98 2.35
CA GLY A 152 1.40 6.59 2.30
C GLY A 152 0.60 6.46 3.62
N PRO A 153 -0.57 5.77 3.62
CA PRO A 153 -1.44 5.70 4.80
C PRO A 153 -0.79 5.11 6.06
N TYR A 154 0.08 4.10 5.94
CA TYR A 154 0.71 3.48 7.12
C TYR A 154 1.57 4.50 7.87
N ALA A 155 2.50 5.15 7.16
CA ALA A 155 3.37 6.18 7.71
C ALA A 155 2.56 7.36 8.28
N GLU A 156 1.50 7.81 7.58
CA GLU A 156 0.60 8.84 8.10
C GLU A 156 -0.04 8.44 9.44
N THR A 157 -0.49 7.18 9.58
CA THR A 157 -1.08 6.74 10.85
C THR A 157 -0.07 6.66 11.98
N LYS A 158 1.17 6.22 11.70
CA LYS A 158 2.25 6.19 12.69
C LYS A 158 2.69 7.60 13.09
N GLN A 159 2.71 8.53 12.14
CA GLN A 159 3.02 9.94 12.38
C GLN A 159 1.98 10.61 13.28
N LYS A 160 0.68 10.42 13.01
CA LYS A 160 -0.39 10.93 13.88
C LYS A 160 -0.32 10.35 15.30
N ALA A 161 -0.07 9.05 15.41
CA ALA A 161 0.08 8.39 16.69
C ALA A 161 1.28 8.92 17.48
N GLU A 162 2.42 9.13 16.81
CA GLU A 162 3.59 9.76 17.42
C GLU A 162 3.29 11.18 17.91
N GLU A 163 2.58 12.01 17.12
CA GLU A 163 2.16 13.33 17.58
C GLU A 163 1.31 13.26 18.85
N LEU A 164 0.36 12.33 18.93
CA LEU A 164 -0.49 12.15 20.12
C LEU A 164 0.36 11.80 21.35
N VAL A 165 1.32 10.88 21.19
CA VAL A 165 2.22 10.47 22.28
C VAL A 165 3.09 11.64 22.74
N LEU A 166 3.70 12.39 21.81
CA LEU A 166 4.55 13.52 22.15
C LEU A 166 3.74 14.65 22.81
N LYS A 167 2.51 14.92 22.34
CA LYS A 167 1.59 15.90 22.94
C LYS A 167 1.13 15.51 24.35
N ALA A 168 1.02 14.20 24.63
CA ALA A 168 0.63 13.71 25.94
C ALA A 168 1.73 13.87 27.02
N ASN A 169 2.97 14.19 26.62
CA ASN A 169 4.05 14.45 27.57
C ASN A 169 3.69 15.58 28.54
N GLY A 170 3.86 15.35 29.84
CA GLY A 170 3.56 16.32 30.88
C GLY A 170 2.09 16.39 31.29
N SER A 171 1.21 15.56 30.70
CA SER A 171 -0.18 15.43 31.11
C SER A 171 -0.28 14.99 32.57
N GLU A 172 -1.18 15.61 33.33
CA GLU A 172 -1.43 15.26 34.73
C GLU A 172 -2.14 13.91 34.81
N VAL A 173 -1.61 13.00 35.62
CA VAL A 173 -2.26 11.70 35.89
C VAL A 173 -3.11 11.81 37.15
N ALA A 174 -4.05 10.89 37.36
CA ALA A 174 -5.11 11.02 38.37
C ALA A 174 -4.62 11.26 39.83
N ASN A 175 -3.38 10.93 40.17
CA ASN A 175 -2.78 11.17 41.49
C ASN A 175 -1.93 12.46 41.58
N GLY A 176 -2.01 13.36 40.60
CA GLY A 176 -1.24 14.61 40.56
C GLY A 176 0.19 14.47 40.03
N GLY A 177 0.61 13.26 39.63
CA GLY A 177 1.86 13.05 38.90
C GLY A 177 1.79 13.56 37.45
N LYS A 178 2.89 13.45 36.71
CA LYS A 178 2.93 13.76 35.27
C LYS A 178 3.35 12.55 34.46
N LEU A 179 2.62 12.29 33.37
CA LEU A 179 2.97 11.29 32.37
C LEU A 179 4.19 11.77 31.58
N ARG A 180 5.22 10.94 31.48
CA ARG A 180 6.39 11.19 30.63
C ARG A 180 6.30 10.29 29.41
N THR A 181 6.48 10.85 28.23
CA THR A 181 6.40 10.07 26.99
C THR A 181 7.70 10.11 26.20
N LEU A 182 7.92 9.14 25.33
CA LEU A 182 9.05 9.11 24.39
C LEU A 182 8.70 8.25 23.18
N SER A 183 9.15 8.64 21.99
CA SER A 183 8.92 7.89 20.75
C SER A 183 10.22 7.34 20.18
N LEU A 184 10.26 6.05 19.86
CA LEU A 184 11.39 5.41 19.20
C LEU A 184 11.07 5.15 17.73
N ARG A 185 11.93 5.59 16.82
CA ARG A 185 11.79 5.45 15.36
C ARG A 185 12.81 4.43 14.84
N PRO A 186 12.59 3.11 15.03
CA PRO A 186 13.44 2.10 14.43
C PRO A 186 13.40 2.17 12.91
N THR A 187 14.54 1.89 12.27
CA THR A 187 14.58 1.55 10.85
C THR A 187 13.94 0.17 10.61
N VAL A 188 13.93 -0.31 9.37
CA VAL A 188 13.44 -1.66 9.08
C VAL A 188 14.14 -2.67 9.99
N MET A 189 13.34 -3.46 10.71
CA MET A 189 13.85 -4.45 11.66
C MET A 189 13.97 -5.83 11.01
N TYR A 190 14.98 -6.59 11.43
CA TYR A 190 15.16 -8.00 11.06
C TYR A 190 15.59 -8.82 12.28
N GLY A 191 15.37 -10.14 12.23
CA GLY A 191 15.77 -11.07 13.28
C GLY A 191 14.76 -12.19 13.47
N GLU A 192 14.91 -12.92 14.57
CA GLU A 192 14.06 -14.05 14.94
C GLU A 192 12.60 -13.61 15.08
N LEU A 193 11.70 -14.39 14.50
CA LEU A 193 10.25 -14.13 14.44
C LEU A 193 9.84 -12.96 13.53
N ASP A 194 10.75 -12.43 12.70
CA ASP A 194 10.38 -11.53 11.60
C ASP A 194 9.29 -12.18 10.73
N LYS A 195 8.30 -11.38 10.32
CA LYS A 195 7.21 -11.82 9.44
C LYS A 195 7.14 -11.04 8.14
N TYR A 196 7.80 -9.89 8.07
CA TYR A 196 7.49 -8.83 7.09
C TYR A 196 8.67 -8.46 6.20
N PHE A 197 9.91 -8.69 6.65
CA PHE A 197 11.09 -8.25 5.89
C PHE A 197 11.85 -9.42 5.27
N VAL A 198 12.88 -9.94 5.93
CA VAL A 198 13.75 -11.00 5.40
C VAL A 198 12.94 -12.26 5.13
N THR A 199 12.05 -12.61 6.06
CA THR A 199 11.20 -13.81 5.94
C THR A 199 10.23 -13.74 4.76
N GLU A 200 9.62 -12.58 4.51
CA GLU A 200 8.73 -12.40 3.35
C GLU A 200 9.52 -12.42 2.04
N ILE A 201 10.74 -11.87 2.03
CA ILE A 201 11.64 -11.95 0.87
C ILE A 201 11.99 -13.41 0.57
N VAL A 202 12.41 -14.18 1.57
CA VAL A 202 12.72 -15.61 1.42
C VAL A 202 11.48 -16.38 0.97
N ARG A 203 10.32 -16.16 1.61
CA ARG A 203 9.04 -16.82 1.25
C ARG A 203 8.65 -16.55 -0.19
N THR A 204 8.72 -15.29 -0.62
CA THR A 204 8.43 -14.89 -2.00
C THR A 204 9.40 -15.55 -2.97
N ALA A 205 10.69 -15.54 -2.64
CA ALA A 205 11.72 -16.14 -3.47
C ALA A 205 11.54 -17.67 -3.63
N CYS A 206 11.16 -18.38 -2.55
CA CYS A 206 10.87 -19.81 -2.59
C CYS A 206 9.61 -20.16 -3.41
N THR A 207 8.59 -19.30 -3.38
CA THR A 207 7.27 -19.60 -3.98
C THR A 207 7.15 -19.14 -5.43
N SER A 208 7.56 -17.91 -5.74
CA SER A 208 7.39 -17.32 -7.07
C SER A 208 8.68 -17.30 -7.89
N LYS A 209 9.86 -17.42 -7.27
CA LYS A 209 11.20 -17.16 -7.88
C LYS A 209 11.35 -15.78 -8.53
N PHE A 210 10.35 -14.91 -8.41
CA PHE A 210 10.32 -13.58 -9.01
C PHE A 210 10.20 -12.55 -7.90
N PHE A 211 11.18 -11.65 -7.84
CA PHE A 211 11.16 -10.54 -6.91
C PHE A 211 11.37 -9.23 -7.67
N ARG A 212 10.57 -8.21 -7.33
CA ARG A 212 10.67 -6.87 -7.92
C ARG A 212 11.52 -5.95 -7.06
N PRO A 213 12.71 -5.49 -7.52
CA PRO A 213 13.44 -4.44 -6.84
C PRO A 213 12.71 -3.11 -6.81
N VAL A 214 12.59 -2.55 -5.60
CA VAL A 214 12.18 -1.17 -5.39
C VAL A 214 13.25 -0.26 -6.01
N ASN A 215 12.82 0.68 -6.84
CA ASN A 215 13.68 1.63 -7.56
C ASN A 215 14.87 0.99 -8.32
N SER A 216 14.68 -0.18 -8.93
CA SER A 216 15.75 -0.90 -9.66
C SER A 216 16.98 -1.27 -8.82
N GLY A 217 16.87 -1.28 -7.49
CA GLY A 217 17.95 -1.67 -6.56
C GLY A 217 18.81 -0.51 -6.03
N SER A 218 18.51 0.75 -6.40
CA SER A 218 19.21 1.93 -5.89
C SER A 218 18.68 2.43 -4.55
N ALA A 219 17.50 1.97 -4.11
CA ALA A 219 16.95 2.31 -2.80
C ALA A 219 17.73 1.57 -1.71
N VAL A 220 18.51 2.32 -0.93
CA VAL A 220 19.32 1.82 0.19
C VAL A 220 18.76 2.31 1.52
N GLN A 221 18.93 1.51 2.56
CA GLN A 221 18.56 1.85 3.93
C GLN A 221 19.48 1.14 4.92
N GLN A 222 19.48 1.61 6.17
CA GLN A 222 20.06 0.88 7.29
C GLN A 222 19.02 -0.04 7.89
N CYS A 223 19.42 -1.25 8.26
CA CYS A 223 18.57 -2.22 8.94
C CYS A 223 18.97 -2.29 10.41
N THR A 224 17.99 -2.51 11.28
CA THR A 224 18.23 -2.65 12.73
C THR A 224 17.91 -4.06 13.15
N TYR A 225 18.83 -4.71 13.87
CA TYR A 225 18.54 -6.00 14.49
C TYR A 225 17.48 -5.81 15.57
N VAL A 226 16.42 -6.60 15.54
CA VAL A 226 15.24 -6.44 16.41
C VAL A 226 15.59 -6.43 17.89
N ARG A 227 16.60 -7.21 18.31
CA ARG A 227 17.04 -7.23 19.71
C ARG A 227 17.75 -5.94 20.12
N ASN A 228 18.46 -5.28 19.20
CA ASN A 228 19.04 -3.95 19.46
C ASN A 228 17.92 -2.90 19.57
N ALA A 229 16.91 -2.98 18.71
CA ALA A 229 15.72 -2.12 18.83
C ALA A 229 15.00 -2.32 20.16
N ALA A 230 14.84 -3.58 20.60
CA ALA A 230 14.27 -3.91 21.90
C ALA A 230 15.13 -3.38 23.06
N TRP A 231 16.46 -3.44 22.94
CA TRP A 231 17.38 -2.92 23.94
C TRP A 231 17.25 -1.41 24.12
N CYS A 232 16.96 -0.65 23.06
CA CYS A 232 16.68 0.77 23.16
C CYS A 232 15.49 1.10 24.08
N PHE A 233 14.45 0.26 24.14
CA PHE A 233 13.34 0.46 25.10
C PHE A 233 13.83 0.38 26.55
N LEU A 234 14.70 -0.58 26.86
CA LEU A 234 15.27 -0.71 28.20
C LEU A 234 16.20 0.47 28.54
N CYS A 235 17.01 0.92 27.58
CA CYS A 235 17.88 2.07 27.75
C CYS A 235 17.07 3.34 28.02
N VAL A 236 16.03 3.58 27.24
CA VAL A 236 15.14 4.73 27.44
C VAL A 236 14.44 4.66 28.79
N GLU A 237 13.84 3.53 29.15
CA GLU A 237 13.16 3.40 30.45
C GLU A 237 14.14 3.62 31.60
N LYS A 238 15.34 3.04 31.53
CA LYS A 238 16.39 3.25 32.53
C LYS A 238 16.78 4.73 32.67
N THR A 239 16.83 5.46 31.56
CA THR A 239 17.15 6.90 31.54
C THR A 239 15.98 7.74 32.04
N LEU A 240 14.75 7.54 31.56
CA LEU A 240 13.55 8.29 31.97
C LEU A 240 13.21 8.15 33.47
N ARG A 241 13.70 7.09 34.12
CA ARG A 241 13.61 6.91 35.58
C ARG A 241 14.48 7.88 36.37
N LYS A 242 15.54 8.42 35.76
CA LYS A 242 16.53 9.29 36.41
C LYS A 242 16.57 10.70 35.83
N ASP A 243 16.34 10.82 34.53
CA ASP A 243 16.47 12.06 33.78
C ASP A 243 15.22 12.30 32.93
N ASN A 244 14.59 13.45 33.14
CA ASN A 244 13.40 13.87 32.42
C ASN A 244 13.73 14.71 31.17
N SER A 245 14.99 15.06 30.93
CA SER A 245 15.41 15.91 29.81
C SER A 245 15.07 15.33 28.44
N ILE A 246 15.05 13.99 28.34
CA ILE A 246 14.72 13.25 27.12
C ILE A 246 13.21 13.05 26.92
N ALA A 247 12.38 13.39 27.90
CA ALA A 247 10.93 13.19 27.80
C ALA A 247 10.30 14.12 26.76
N GLY A 248 9.29 13.63 26.05
CA GLY A 248 8.59 14.35 24.98
C GLY A 248 9.38 14.43 23.67
N GLN A 249 10.42 13.61 23.49
CA GLN A 249 11.25 13.61 22.29
C GLN A 249 11.10 12.31 21.48
N PRO A 250 11.23 12.38 20.14
CA PRO A 250 11.45 11.21 19.31
C PRO A 250 12.96 10.90 19.19
N PHE A 251 13.32 9.63 19.02
CA PHE A 251 14.71 9.20 18.75
C PHE A 251 14.78 8.16 17.64
N PHE A 252 15.75 8.30 16.73
CA PHE A 252 16.06 7.27 15.75
C PHE A 252 16.71 6.06 16.41
N VAL A 253 16.32 4.86 15.95
CA VAL A 253 16.93 3.60 16.38
C VAL A 253 17.48 2.90 15.16
N CYS A 254 18.81 2.82 15.11
CA CYS A 254 19.59 2.45 13.95
C CYS A 254 20.86 1.74 14.42
N ASP A 255 21.16 0.58 13.84
CA ASP A 255 22.47 -0.05 14.01
C ASP A 255 23.53 0.63 13.14
N ASN A 256 24.81 0.48 13.49
CA ASN A 256 25.92 0.87 12.62
C ASN A 256 26.08 -0.11 11.44
N THR A 257 25.02 -0.27 10.65
CA THR A 257 24.99 -1.12 9.45
C THR A 257 25.29 -0.29 8.20
N PRO A 258 25.98 -0.87 7.20
CA PRO A 258 26.16 -0.22 5.92
C PRO A 258 24.81 0.10 5.27
N LEU A 259 24.76 1.19 4.52
CA LEU A 259 23.63 1.46 3.63
C LEU A 259 23.54 0.34 2.61
N ASN A 260 22.44 -0.41 2.66
CA ASN A 260 22.27 -1.55 1.79
C ASN A 260 20.87 -1.55 1.18
N ASN A 261 20.76 -2.04 -0.05
CA ASN A 261 19.44 -2.30 -0.58
C ASN A 261 18.89 -3.60 0.04
N MET A 262 17.56 -3.72 0.10
CA MET A 262 16.89 -4.85 0.75
C MET A 262 17.30 -6.22 0.19
N PHE A 263 17.72 -6.29 -1.08
CA PHE A 263 18.10 -7.54 -1.74
C PHE A 263 19.46 -8.00 -1.32
N GLU A 264 20.45 -7.11 -1.46
CA GLU A 264 21.81 -7.36 -1.06
C GLU A 264 21.88 -7.71 0.43
N PHE A 265 21.09 -7.02 1.26
CA PHE A 265 20.93 -7.39 2.66
C PHE A 265 20.37 -8.81 2.85
N SER A 266 19.40 -9.22 2.02
CA SER A 266 18.72 -10.52 2.14
C SER A 266 19.46 -11.68 1.47
N LYS A 267 20.49 -11.43 0.65
CA LYS A 267 21.23 -12.46 -0.10
C LYS A 267 21.75 -13.62 0.76
N PRO A 268 22.41 -13.38 1.91
CA PRO A 268 22.92 -14.48 2.73
C PRO A 268 21.80 -15.44 3.16
N TYR A 269 20.62 -14.91 3.51
CA TYR A 269 19.46 -15.71 3.90
C TYR A 269 18.88 -16.51 2.73
N LEU A 270 18.85 -15.93 1.53
CA LEU A 270 18.43 -16.63 0.31
C LEU A 270 19.38 -17.77 -0.05
N HIS A 271 20.70 -17.55 0.07
CA HIS A 271 21.70 -18.58 -0.20
C HIS A 271 21.55 -19.80 0.70
N VAL A 272 21.29 -19.60 2.00
CA VAL A 272 21.04 -20.71 2.95
C VAL A 272 19.80 -21.52 2.56
N HIS A 273 18.81 -20.92 1.88
CA HIS A 273 17.62 -21.59 1.37
C HIS A 273 17.81 -22.16 -0.06
N GLY A 274 19.05 -22.24 -0.55
CA GLY A 274 19.36 -22.79 -1.88
C GLY A 274 18.99 -21.88 -3.05
N ILE A 275 18.71 -20.59 -2.80
CA ILE A 275 18.36 -19.61 -3.82
C ILE A 275 19.60 -18.78 -4.13
N SER A 276 20.31 -19.17 -5.20
CA SER A 276 21.52 -18.51 -5.67
C SER A 276 21.24 -17.35 -6.64
N HIS A 277 20.09 -17.36 -7.32
CA HIS A 277 19.70 -16.32 -8.27
C HIS A 277 18.21 -15.99 -8.16
N LEU A 278 17.91 -14.71 -7.99
CA LEU A 278 16.56 -14.16 -8.18
C LEU A 278 16.44 -13.70 -9.64
N HIS A 279 15.38 -14.12 -10.34
CA HIS A 279 15.09 -13.57 -11.66
C HIS A 279 14.61 -12.12 -11.50
N ASN A 280 15.48 -11.17 -11.85
CA ASN A 280 15.16 -9.75 -11.89
C ASN A 280 14.21 -9.46 -13.07
N CYS A 281 12.90 -9.52 -12.84
CA CYS A 281 11.95 -9.00 -13.82
C CYS A 281 11.71 -7.50 -13.58
N ARG A 282 12.21 -6.66 -14.50
CA ARG A 282 11.89 -5.25 -14.59
C ARG A 282 10.45 -5.07 -15.09
N TYR A 283 9.48 -5.03 -14.19
CA TYR A 283 8.11 -4.62 -14.54
C TYR A 283 7.94 -3.12 -14.31
N PHE A 284 7.77 -2.38 -15.40
CA PHE A 284 7.32 -0.99 -15.37
C PHE A 284 5.81 -0.95 -15.13
N THR A 285 5.37 -0.47 -13.98
CA THR A 285 3.97 -0.08 -13.73
C THR A 285 3.89 1.44 -13.71
N PRO A 286 3.82 2.12 -14.86
CA PRO A 286 3.71 3.57 -14.87
C PRO A 286 2.30 3.98 -14.39
N SER A 287 2.24 5.06 -13.60
CA SER A 287 1.01 5.68 -13.09
C SER A 287 0.14 6.27 -14.22
N GLN A 288 0.77 6.61 -15.35
CA GLN A 288 0.15 7.01 -16.61
C GLN A 288 0.83 6.27 -17.75
N LEU A 289 0.05 5.56 -18.57
CA LEU A 289 0.54 4.93 -19.79
C LEU A 289 -0.10 5.61 -21.00
N GLN A 290 0.74 6.13 -21.90
CA GLN A 290 0.33 6.57 -23.23
C GLN A 290 0.78 5.53 -24.25
N VAL A 291 -0.16 5.07 -25.09
CA VAL A 291 0.12 4.09 -26.14
C VAL A 291 -0.25 4.68 -27.49
N LEU A 292 0.75 4.83 -28.37
CA LEU A 292 0.60 5.30 -29.76
C LEU A 292 0.88 4.15 -30.73
N HIS A 293 -0.04 3.92 -31.67
CA HIS A 293 0.16 3.00 -32.81
C HIS A 293 -0.13 3.73 -34.12
N THR A 294 0.81 3.69 -35.06
CA THR A 294 0.75 4.31 -36.39
C THR A 294 1.19 3.30 -37.44
N PHE A 295 0.34 2.95 -38.41
CA PHE A 295 0.68 1.99 -39.48
C PHE A 295 0.07 2.37 -40.85
N THR A 296 0.83 2.11 -41.92
CA THR A 296 0.47 2.30 -43.34
C THR A 296 0.62 0.99 -44.12
N THR A 297 -0.40 0.55 -44.86
CA THR A 297 -0.36 -0.72 -45.61
C THR A 297 -1.03 -0.60 -46.98
N THR A 298 -0.47 -1.25 -48.01
CA THR A 298 -0.96 -1.22 -49.40
C THR A 298 -1.49 -2.58 -49.90
N GLY A 299 -1.73 -3.55 -49.00
CA GLY A 299 -2.17 -4.92 -49.34
C GLY A 299 -3.18 -5.52 -48.34
N MET A 300 -3.50 -6.82 -48.47
CA MET A 300 -4.41 -7.50 -47.54
C MET A 300 -3.73 -7.74 -46.19
N SER A 301 -4.33 -7.26 -45.11
CA SER A 301 -3.72 -7.30 -43.77
C SER A 301 -4.68 -7.86 -42.72
N HIS A 302 -4.17 -8.81 -41.93
CA HIS A 302 -4.85 -9.39 -40.76
C HIS A 302 -4.07 -9.02 -39.49
N LEU A 303 -4.66 -8.22 -38.60
CA LEU A 303 -4.03 -7.84 -37.33
C LEU A 303 -4.84 -8.36 -36.15
N HIS A 304 -4.18 -9.15 -35.31
CA HIS A 304 -4.72 -9.63 -34.03
C HIS A 304 -3.96 -8.96 -32.88
N SER A 305 -4.66 -8.23 -32.00
CA SER A 305 -4.06 -7.66 -30.80
C SER A 305 -4.72 -8.20 -29.53
N TYR A 306 -3.91 -8.80 -28.65
CA TYR A 306 -4.30 -9.33 -27.34
C TYR A 306 -3.46 -8.65 -26.27
N ARG A 307 -4.07 -7.92 -25.33
CA ARG A 307 -3.31 -7.23 -24.27
C ARG A 307 -4.06 -7.12 -22.93
N TYR A 308 -3.29 -7.12 -21.85
CA TYR A 308 -3.73 -6.99 -20.46
C TYR A 308 -2.96 -5.84 -19.77
N PHE A 309 -3.67 -4.86 -19.19
CA PHE A 309 -3.06 -3.70 -18.53
C PHE A 309 -3.81 -3.26 -17.27
N ILE A 310 -3.07 -2.88 -16.21
CA ILE A 310 -3.59 -2.37 -14.93
C ILE A 310 -2.99 -0.99 -14.53
N PRO A 311 -3.12 0.09 -15.33
CA PRO A 311 -2.70 1.44 -14.92
C PRO A 311 -3.84 2.23 -14.28
N SER A 312 -3.54 3.21 -13.43
CA SER A 312 -4.55 4.11 -12.83
C SER A 312 -5.25 5.00 -13.87
N GLN A 313 -4.51 5.47 -14.88
CA GLN A 313 -5.00 6.26 -16.02
C GLN A 313 -4.36 5.73 -17.32
N LEU A 314 -5.17 5.52 -18.35
CA LEU A 314 -4.72 5.05 -19.67
C LEU A 314 -5.23 5.95 -20.79
N GLN A 315 -4.31 6.40 -21.65
CA GLN A 315 -4.60 7.08 -22.91
C GLN A 315 -4.10 6.24 -24.08
N VAL A 316 -4.98 5.94 -25.04
CA VAL A 316 -4.65 5.16 -26.23
C VAL A 316 -5.00 5.96 -27.48
N LEU A 317 -4.02 6.16 -28.37
CA LEU A 317 -4.19 6.74 -29.69
C LEU A 317 -3.79 5.72 -30.76
N ASN A 318 -4.72 5.34 -31.63
CA ASN A 318 -4.42 4.53 -32.81
C ASN A 318 -4.73 5.31 -34.09
N THR A 319 -3.78 5.39 -35.02
CA THR A 319 -3.96 6.00 -36.34
C THR A 319 -3.62 4.98 -37.43
N PHE A 320 -4.46 4.88 -38.46
CA PHE A 320 -4.32 3.84 -39.51
C PHE A 320 -4.67 4.37 -40.90
N THR A 321 -3.82 4.04 -41.87
CA THR A 321 -4.05 4.37 -43.28
C THR A 321 -3.86 3.14 -44.16
N SER A 322 -4.89 2.73 -44.92
CA SER A 322 -4.84 1.55 -45.79
C SER A 322 -5.50 1.76 -47.15
N THR A 323 -4.92 1.17 -48.20
CA THR A 323 -5.47 1.19 -49.57
C THR A 323 -6.01 -0.17 -50.05
N GLY A 324 -6.00 -1.20 -49.20
CA GLY A 324 -6.45 -2.58 -49.51
C GLY A 324 -7.47 -3.16 -48.51
N THR A 325 -7.86 -4.43 -48.66
CA THR A 325 -8.81 -5.09 -47.73
C THR A 325 -8.16 -5.40 -46.38
N SER A 326 -8.72 -4.91 -45.28
CA SER A 326 -8.11 -5.04 -43.95
C SER A 326 -9.07 -5.71 -42.96
N TYR A 327 -8.59 -6.71 -42.22
CA TYR A 327 -9.32 -7.40 -41.16
C TYR A 327 -8.65 -7.15 -39.81
N LEU A 328 -9.32 -6.43 -38.92
CA LEU A 328 -8.78 -6.05 -37.62
C LEU A 328 -9.58 -6.72 -36.50
N TYR A 329 -8.94 -7.59 -35.72
CA TYR A 329 -9.54 -8.18 -34.51
C TYR A 329 -8.83 -7.66 -33.25
N ASN A 330 -9.57 -6.92 -32.43
CA ASN A 330 -9.06 -6.35 -31.19
C ASN A 330 -9.74 -6.99 -29.98
N TYR A 331 -8.97 -7.72 -29.19
CA TYR A 331 -9.38 -8.32 -27.92
C TYR A 331 -8.63 -7.64 -26.78
N LYS A 332 -9.33 -6.86 -25.95
CA LYS A 332 -8.67 -6.05 -24.93
C LYS A 332 -9.36 -6.14 -23.56
N TYR A 333 -8.57 -6.30 -22.50
CA TYR A 333 -8.99 -6.38 -21.10
C TYR A 333 -8.29 -5.31 -20.27
N PHE A 334 -9.05 -4.45 -19.58
CA PHE A 334 -8.52 -3.28 -18.88
C PHE A 334 -9.23 -3.02 -17.54
N ILE A 335 -8.47 -2.71 -16.47
CA ILE A 335 -8.99 -2.29 -15.16
C ILE A 335 -8.44 -0.91 -14.70
N PRO A 336 -8.58 0.20 -15.46
CA PRO A 336 -8.16 1.53 -15.01
C PRO A 336 -9.28 2.30 -14.30
N SER A 337 -8.92 3.29 -13.47
CA SER A 337 -9.92 4.18 -12.84
C SER A 337 -10.49 5.24 -13.79
N LYS A 338 -9.70 5.69 -14.78
CA LYS A 338 -10.09 6.56 -15.89
C LYS A 338 -9.48 6.08 -17.21
N LEU A 339 -10.26 6.03 -18.28
CA LEU A 339 -9.82 5.60 -19.62
C LEU A 339 -10.23 6.62 -20.69
N GLN A 340 -9.26 7.04 -21.51
CA GLN A 340 -9.47 7.83 -22.73
C GLN A 340 -8.92 7.10 -23.95
N VAL A 341 -9.75 6.94 -24.98
CA VAL A 341 -9.36 6.26 -26.22
C VAL A 341 -9.73 7.13 -27.42
N LEU A 342 -8.74 7.40 -28.27
CA LEU A 342 -8.90 8.06 -29.57
C LEU A 342 -8.46 7.10 -30.68
N ASN A 343 -9.32 6.87 -31.67
CA ASN A 343 -8.91 6.15 -32.88
C ASN A 343 -9.28 6.96 -34.11
N ALA A 344 -8.33 7.13 -35.03
CA ALA A 344 -8.52 7.80 -36.30
C ALA A 344 -8.13 6.86 -37.46
N PHE A 345 -9.03 6.65 -38.42
CA PHE A 345 -8.79 5.73 -39.54
C PHE A 345 -9.07 6.41 -40.88
N THR A 346 -8.20 6.19 -41.86
CA THR A 346 -8.35 6.63 -43.25
C THR A 346 -8.19 5.44 -44.20
N THR A 347 -9.20 5.05 -44.96
CA THR A 347 -9.11 3.88 -45.88
C THR A 347 -9.74 4.13 -47.24
N THR A 348 -9.12 3.63 -48.31
CA THR A 348 -9.70 3.64 -49.66
C THR A 348 -10.22 2.26 -50.12
N GLY A 349 -9.96 1.19 -49.34
CA GLY A 349 -10.44 -0.19 -49.58
C GLY A 349 -11.49 -0.68 -48.56
N THR A 350 -11.81 -1.99 -48.56
CA THR A 350 -12.80 -2.60 -47.65
C THR A 350 -12.22 -2.90 -46.27
N LEU A 351 -12.86 -2.41 -45.19
CA LEU A 351 -12.40 -2.62 -43.81
C LEU A 351 -13.41 -3.44 -43.00
N HIS A 352 -12.97 -4.57 -42.44
CA HIS A 352 -13.72 -5.37 -41.48
C HIS A 352 -13.11 -5.23 -40.08
N LEU A 353 -13.82 -4.54 -39.18
CA LEU A 353 -13.35 -4.31 -37.81
C LEU A 353 -14.21 -5.10 -36.81
N HIS A 354 -13.59 -6.04 -36.10
CA HIS A 354 -14.19 -6.81 -35.02
C HIS A 354 -13.58 -6.39 -33.68
N ASN A 355 -14.35 -5.70 -32.84
CA ASN A 355 -13.91 -5.31 -31.50
C ASN A 355 -14.65 -6.11 -30.43
N TYR A 356 -13.91 -6.85 -29.62
CA TYR A 356 -14.41 -7.57 -28.44
C TYR A 356 -13.73 -6.99 -27.19
N ARG A 357 -14.50 -6.44 -26.25
CA ARG A 357 -13.94 -5.70 -25.11
C ARG A 357 -14.67 -5.93 -23.80
N TYR A 358 -13.90 -6.03 -22.71
CA TYR A 358 -14.36 -6.17 -21.33
C TYR A 358 -13.73 -5.07 -20.45
N PHE A 359 -14.56 -4.31 -19.71
CA PHE A 359 -14.13 -3.10 -18.98
C PHE A 359 -14.81 -2.92 -17.63
N THR A 360 -14.04 -2.51 -16.60
CA THR A 360 -14.55 -2.10 -15.27
C THR A 360 -13.99 -0.73 -14.75
N PRO A 361 -14.00 0.38 -15.51
CA PRO A 361 -13.58 1.70 -15.01
C PRO A 361 -14.72 2.51 -14.35
N LEU A 362 -14.38 3.53 -13.54
CA LEU A 362 -15.34 4.48 -12.93
C LEU A 362 -15.80 5.58 -13.89
N LYS A 363 -14.95 6.05 -14.82
CA LYS A 363 -15.27 7.03 -15.87
C LYS A 363 -14.59 6.67 -17.21
N LEU A 364 -15.34 6.74 -18.32
CA LEU A 364 -14.89 6.40 -19.67
C LEU A 364 -15.25 7.50 -20.69
N GLN A 365 -14.27 7.92 -21.50
CA GLN A 365 -14.47 8.80 -22.65
C GLN A 365 -13.81 8.20 -23.90
N GLU A 366 -14.56 8.04 -24.98
CA GLU A 366 -14.02 7.51 -26.24
C GLU A 366 -14.41 8.41 -27.43
N LEU A 367 -13.45 8.66 -28.31
CA LEU A 367 -13.65 9.38 -29.57
C LEU A 367 -13.15 8.52 -30.73
N TYR A 368 -13.97 8.40 -31.76
CA TYR A 368 -13.61 7.70 -32.99
C TYR A 368 -13.89 8.59 -34.20
N THR A 369 -12.89 8.73 -35.06
CA THR A 369 -12.96 9.47 -36.32
C THR A 369 -12.62 8.54 -37.48
N PHE A 370 -13.48 8.46 -38.50
CA PHE A 370 -13.26 7.62 -39.67
C PHE A 370 -13.49 8.39 -40.97
N THR A 371 -12.58 8.22 -41.93
CA THR A 371 -12.71 8.73 -43.29
C THR A 371 -12.50 7.57 -44.28
N THR A 372 -13.54 7.19 -45.04
CA THR A 372 -13.45 6.04 -45.98
C THR A 372 -14.07 6.34 -47.34
N THR A 373 -13.44 5.86 -48.42
CA THR A 373 -14.04 5.86 -49.76
C THR A 373 -14.52 4.47 -50.23
N GLY A 374 -14.21 3.40 -49.48
CA GLY A 374 -14.64 2.00 -49.71
C GLY A 374 -15.72 1.49 -48.75
N ALA A 375 -15.99 0.17 -48.73
CA ALA A 375 -17.01 -0.46 -47.87
C ALA A 375 -16.50 -0.72 -46.43
N LEU A 376 -17.28 -0.33 -45.41
CA LEU A 376 -16.93 -0.51 -44.00
C LEU A 376 -17.92 -1.44 -43.28
N HIS A 377 -17.40 -2.54 -42.73
CA HIS A 377 -18.16 -3.49 -41.90
C HIS A 377 -17.63 -3.45 -40.47
N LEU A 378 -18.41 -2.89 -39.55
CA LEU A 378 -18.03 -2.75 -38.14
C LEU A 378 -18.88 -3.69 -37.26
N HIS A 379 -18.23 -4.67 -36.63
CA HIS A 379 -18.84 -5.56 -35.65
C HIS A 379 -18.27 -5.25 -34.26
N ASN A 380 -19.12 -4.72 -33.37
CA ASN A 380 -18.75 -4.35 -32.01
C ASN A 380 -19.52 -5.22 -31.00
N TYR A 381 -18.80 -6.02 -30.21
CA TYR A 381 -19.35 -6.85 -29.12
C TYR A 381 -18.77 -6.39 -27.78
N ARG A 382 -19.62 -6.03 -26.80
CA ARG A 382 -19.19 -5.28 -25.60
C ARG A 382 -19.94 -5.66 -24.32
N TYR A 383 -19.21 -5.74 -23.19
CA TYR A 383 -19.72 -5.99 -21.83
C TYR A 383 -19.23 -4.89 -20.84
N PHE A 384 -20.11 -4.31 -20.01
CA PHE A 384 -19.82 -3.09 -19.21
C PHE A 384 -20.42 -3.06 -17.79
N THR A 385 -19.68 -2.47 -16.83
CA THR A 385 -20.14 -2.06 -15.47
C THR A 385 -19.66 -0.66 -14.93
N PRO A 386 -19.54 0.47 -15.69
CA PRO A 386 -19.24 1.81 -15.11
C PRO A 386 -20.43 2.70 -14.73
N SER A 387 -20.24 3.68 -13.83
CA SER A 387 -21.28 4.63 -13.36
C SER A 387 -21.49 5.93 -14.18
N LYS A 388 -20.54 6.42 -15.01
CA LYS A 388 -20.76 7.57 -15.95
C LYS A 388 -19.95 7.45 -17.25
N ARG A 389 -20.55 7.77 -18.41
CA ARG A 389 -19.95 7.60 -19.75
C ARG A 389 -20.32 8.69 -20.77
N GLN A 390 -19.35 9.08 -21.63
CA GLN A 390 -19.56 9.80 -22.90
C GLN A 390 -18.81 9.11 -24.06
N VAL A 391 -19.49 8.93 -25.19
CA VAL A 391 -18.86 8.38 -26.42
C VAL A 391 -19.33 9.18 -27.62
N LEU A 392 -18.37 9.62 -28.45
CA LEU A 392 -18.62 10.32 -29.69
C LEU A 392 -18.04 9.53 -30.87
N TYR A 393 -18.87 9.35 -31.90
CA TYR A 393 -18.45 8.79 -33.17
C TYR A 393 -18.67 9.81 -34.27
N THR A 394 -17.64 10.04 -35.09
CA THR A 394 -17.72 10.89 -36.27
C THR A 394 -17.26 10.10 -37.51
N PHE A 395 -18.09 10.09 -38.55
CA PHE A 395 -17.83 9.33 -39.78
C PHE A 395 -18.02 10.18 -41.02
N THR A 396 -17.09 10.08 -41.95
CA THR A 396 -17.19 10.65 -43.31
C THR A 396 -16.96 9.52 -44.32
N THR A 397 -18.00 9.14 -45.09
CA THR A 397 -17.94 8.03 -46.06
C THR A 397 -18.55 8.38 -47.42
N THR A 398 -17.93 7.90 -48.49
CA THR A 398 -18.53 7.92 -49.85
C THR A 398 -18.96 6.53 -50.35
N GLY A 399 -18.70 5.46 -49.58
CA GLY A 399 -19.06 4.06 -49.89
C GLY A 399 -20.11 3.45 -48.95
N ALA A 400 -20.35 2.13 -49.03
CA ALA A 400 -21.36 1.41 -48.23
C ALA A 400 -20.94 1.21 -46.76
N LEU A 401 -21.83 1.50 -45.82
CA LEU A 401 -21.60 1.38 -44.37
C LEU A 401 -22.54 0.35 -43.73
N HIS A 402 -21.96 -0.72 -43.17
CA HIS A 402 -22.67 -1.73 -42.39
C HIS A 402 -22.17 -1.73 -40.94
N LEU A 403 -23.04 -1.32 -40.02
CA LEU A 403 -22.74 -1.23 -38.59
C LEU A 403 -23.57 -2.26 -37.83
N HIS A 404 -22.91 -3.27 -37.25
CA HIS A 404 -23.52 -4.21 -36.33
C HIS A 404 -22.97 -3.99 -34.92
N SER A 405 -23.80 -3.48 -34.01
CA SER A 405 -23.40 -3.29 -32.62
C SER A 405 -24.28 -4.09 -31.65
N TYR A 406 -23.63 -4.93 -30.85
CA TYR A 406 -24.23 -5.79 -29.83
C TYR A 406 -23.78 -5.31 -28.44
N ARG A 407 -24.73 -4.98 -27.58
CA ARG A 407 -24.45 -4.32 -26.28
C ARG A 407 -25.23 -4.95 -25.13
N TYR A 408 -24.53 -5.20 -24.02
CA TYR A 408 -25.09 -5.64 -22.73
C TYR A 408 -24.86 -4.55 -21.66
N PHE A 409 -25.90 -4.17 -20.90
CA PHE A 409 -25.88 -2.99 -20.00
C PHE A 409 -26.34 -3.29 -18.55
N ILE A 410 -25.67 -2.66 -17.57
CA ILE A 410 -26.16 -2.37 -16.20
C ILE A 410 -25.41 -1.09 -15.71
N PRO A 411 -25.84 0.20 -15.93
CA PRO A 411 -26.48 1.06 -14.87
C PRO A 411 -27.10 2.43 -15.36
N SER A 412 -27.09 3.51 -14.52
CA SER A 412 -28.05 4.63 -14.34
C SER A 412 -28.03 5.93 -15.20
N GLN A 413 -26.99 6.32 -15.97
CA GLN A 413 -27.05 7.48 -16.90
C GLN A 413 -26.12 7.30 -18.13
N LEU A 414 -26.64 7.53 -19.35
CA LEU A 414 -25.92 7.31 -20.62
C LEU A 414 -26.18 8.45 -21.64
N GLN A 415 -25.11 8.99 -22.24
CA GLN A 415 -25.17 9.82 -23.46
C GLN A 415 -24.28 9.25 -24.56
N VAL A 416 -24.85 9.05 -25.74
CA VAL A 416 -24.15 8.59 -26.95
C VAL A 416 -24.58 9.47 -28.11
N LEU A 417 -23.62 10.11 -28.78
CA LEU A 417 -23.87 10.96 -29.93
C LEU A 417 -23.18 10.36 -31.16
N TYR A 418 -23.90 10.32 -32.27
CA TYR A 418 -23.35 9.94 -33.57
C TYR A 418 -23.52 11.12 -34.52
N THR A 419 -22.47 11.43 -35.27
CA THR A 419 -22.56 12.38 -36.37
C THR A 419 -22.04 11.70 -37.64
N PHE A 420 -22.80 11.85 -38.73
CA PHE A 420 -22.55 11.16 -39.99
C PHE A 420 -22.59 12.15 -41.14
N THR A 421 -21.65 12.00 -42.07
CA THR A 421 -21.71 12.62 -43.39
C THR A 421 -21.47 11.52 -44.43
N THR A 422 -22.53 11.09 -45.13
CA THR A 422 -22.50 9.99 -46.11
C THR A 422 -23.04 10.41 -47.48
N ARG A 423 -22.43 9.90 -48.57
CA ARG A 423 -23.00 9.95 -49.93
C ARG A 423 -23.43 8.58 -50.47
N GLY A 424 -23.29 7.49 -49.70
CA GLY A 424 -23.63 6.11 -50.08
C GLY A 424 -24.63 5.42 -49.14
N ASN A 425 -24.99 4.15 -49.43
CA ASN A 425 -25.99 3.38 -48.66
C ASN A 425 -25.50 3.05 -47.24
N SER A 426 -26.38 3.23 -46.24
CA SER A 426 -26.07 2.97 -44.83
C SER A 426 -27.12 2.05 -44.18
N HIS A 427 -26.65 1.01 -43.49
CA HIS A 427 -27.52 0.04 -42.82
C HIS A 427 -27.05 -0.21 -41.37
N PRO A 428 -27.46 0.64 -40.41
CA PRO A 428 -27.15 0.44 -39.00
C PRO A 428 -28.10 -0.58 -38.35
N GLN A 429 -27.55 -1.65 -37.75
CA GLN A 429 -28.29 -2.58 -36.89
C GLN A 429 -27.73 -2.53 -35.46
N ASN A 430 -28.59 -2.21 -34.50
CA ASN A 430 -28.22 -2.07 -33.09
C ASN A 430 -29.07 -3.03 -32.25
N TYR A 431 -28.44 -3.99 -31.60
CA TYR A 431 -29.08 -4.92 -30.66
C TYR A 431 -28.73 -4.50 -29.24
N ARG A 432 -29.76 -4.28 -28.41
CA ARG A 432 -29.64 -3.83 -27.01
C ARG A 432 -30.34 -4.81 -26.09
N TYR A 433 -29.64 -5.29 -25.06
CA TYR A 433 -30.23 -6.05 -23.96
C TYR A 433 -30.25 -5.21 -22.69
N TYR A 434 -31.43 -5.11 -22.06
CA TYR A 434 -31.67 -4.39 -20.81
C TYR A 434 -31.94 -5.40 -19.69
N ILE A 435 -31.34 -5.19 -18.51
CA ILE A 435 -31.79 -5.82 -17.27
C ILE A 435 -32.45 -4.71 -16.43
N PRO A 436 -33.76 -4.77 -16.17
CA PRO A 436 -34.40 -3.80 -15.29
C PRO A 436 -33.85 -3.95 -13.87
N SER A 437 -33.38 -2.85 -13.28
CA SER A 437 -33.16 -2.78 -11.83
C SER A 437 -34.53 -2.70 -11.15
N GLN A 438 -35.05 -3.83 -10.67
CA GLN A 438 -36.10 -3.81 -9.66
C GLN A 438 -35.44 -3.66 -8.29
N LEU A 439 -35.84 -2.57 -7.61
CA LEU A 439 -35.80 -2.23 -6.18
C LEU A 439 -34.56 -2.65 -5.35
#